data_AF-A0A6M1PGN8-F1
#
_entry.id   AF-A0A6M1PGN8-F1
#
_cell.length_a   1.000
_cell.length_b   1.000
_cell.length_c   1.000
_cell.angle_alpha   90.00
_cell.angle_beta   90.00
_cell.angle_gamma   90.00
#
_symmetry.space_group_name_H-M   'P 1'
#
loop_
_entity.id
_entity.type
_entity.pdbx_description
1 polymer ?
#
loop_
_entity_poly.entity_id
_entity_poly.type
_entity_poly.pdbx_seq_one_letter_code
_entity_poly.pdbx_strand_id
1 'polypeptide(L)'
;MASLVRALRDPNRWRTIGDTVGLPLVSLVFHAIFLMFLMSFGGFVFFLGVSPHLFWDVPSGMPTGWRLAVIRSYLLAFGALYALVWCGYWWILRALKDGKIRTFPLHVLAAWLPLLAGVYFADPVNNPNAMIPTPVAEITFTMSTALMTASLFPFYSAAVYWLVLSPSIRRPRKIGRLLGLWILFAAACLFLEPYFWHLAPSIYEGIAGFPTR
;
A
#
# COMPACT_ATOMS: atom_id res chain seq x y z
N MET A 1 -40.98 -2.87 20.83
CA MET A 1 -39.84 -3.25 21.70
C MET A 1 -39.49 -4.74 21.67
N ALA A 2 -40.46 -5.68 21.79
CA ALA A 2 -40.17 -7.12 21.75
C ALA A 2 -39.51 -7.64 20.45
N SER A 3 -39.75 -6.97 19.30
CA SER A 3 -39.12 -7.32 18.02
C SER A 3 -37.66 -6.87 17.93
N LEU A 4 -37.28 -5.75 18.54
CA LEU A 4 -35.92 -5.22 18.56
C LEU A 4 -35.01 -6.06 19.46
N VAL A 5 -35.55 -6.48 20.61
CA VAL A 5 -34.85 -7.40 21.53
C VAL A 5 -34.70 -8.80 20.92
N ARG A 6 -35.70 -9.32 20.19
CA ARG A 6 -35.57 -10.58 19.43
C ARG A 6 -34.56 -10.46 18.29
N ALA A 7 -34.57 -9.34 17.56
CA ALA A 7 -33.61 -9.03 16.51
C ALA A 7 -32.15 -8.93 17.02
N LEU A 8 -31.95 -8.44 18.23
CA LEU A 8 -30.65 -8.37 18.93
C LEU A 8 -30.24 -9.69 19.59
N ARG A 9 -31.07 -10.74 19.58
CA ARG A 9 -30.77 -12.02 20.23
C ARG A 9 -30.45 -13.14 19.26
N ASP A 10 -30.54 -12.89 17.95
CA ASP A 10 -30.23 -13.89 16.93
C ASP A 10 -28.71 -14.02 16.72
N PRO A 11 -28.06 -15.10 17.17
CA PRO A 11 -26.62 -15.27 17.06
C PRO A 11 -26.15 -15.39 15.61
N ASN A 12 -27.00 -15.86 14.69
CA ASN A 12 -26.65 -15.94 13.28
C ASN A 12 -26.59 -14.55 12.64
N ARG A 13 -27.51 -13.66 13.02
CA ARG A 13 -27.51 -12.27 12.56
C ARG A 13 -26.26 -11.53 13.03
N TRP A 14 -25.85 -11.72 14.28
CA TRP A 14 -24.60 -11.13 14.80
C TRP A 14 -23.35 -11.67 14.12
N ARG A 15 -23.30 -12.96 13.79
CA ARG A 15 -22.22 -13.54 12.98
C ARG A 15 -22.18 -12.93 11.59
N THR A 16 -23.34 -12.76 10.94
CA THR A 16 -23.40 -12.11 9.62
C THR A 16 -22.94 -10.67 9.69
N ILE A 17 -23.38 -9.88 10.67
CA ILE A 17 -22.95 -8.48 10.86
C ILE A 17 -21.45 -8.41 11.16
N GLY A 18 -20.95 -9.29 12.01
CA GLY A 18 -19.51 -9.40 12.28
C GLY A 18 -18.71 -9.66 11.01
N ASP A 19 -19.22 -10.51 10.12
CA ASP A 19 -18.54 -10.90 8.89
C ASP A 19 -18.64 -9.87 7.76
N THR A 20 -19.74 -9.12 7.70
CA THR A 20 -19.97 -8.11 6.65
C THR A 20 -19.51 -6.71 7.04
N VAL A 21 -19.49 -6.38 8.33
CA VAL A 21 -19.14 -5.03 8.83
C VAL A 21 -17.91 -5.08 9.72
N GLY A 22 -17.91 -5.96 10.72
CA GLY A 22 -16.84 -6.00 11.73
C GLY A 22 -15.47 -6.31 11.14
N LEU A 23 -15.35 -7.40 10.37
CA LEU A 23 -14.05 -7.82 9.85
C LEU A 23 -13.51 -6.92 8.72
N PRO A 24 -14.33 -6.37 7.81
CA PRO A 24 -13.85 -5.34 6.89
C PRO A 24 -13.37 -4.08 7.62
N LEU A 25 -14.00 -3.69 8.73
CA LEU A 25 -13.52 -2.59 9.57
C LEU A 25 -12.15 -2.90 10.21
N VAL A 26 -11.91 -4.15 10.62
CA VAL A 26 -10.57 -4.60 11.04
C VAL A 26 -9.57 -4.50 9.89
N SER A 27 -9.95 -4.86 8.65
CA SER A 27 -9.08 -4.68 7.47
C SER A 27 -8.70 -3.22 7.26
N LEU A 28 -9.68 -2.32 7.39
CA LEU A 28 -9.47 -0.87 7.27
C LEU A 28 -8.50 -0.37 8.34
N VAL A 29 -8.77 -0.65 9.61
CA VAL A 29 -7.96 -0.18 10.74
C VAL A 29 -6.54 -0.73 10.66
N PHE A 30 -6.40 -2.04 10.42
CA PHE A 30 -5.09 -2.67 10.27
C PHE A 30 -4.29 -2.03 9.13
N HIS A 31 -4.93 -1.80 7.98
CA HIS A 31 -4.24 -1.21 6.84
C HIS A 31 -3.86 0.25 7.09
N ALA A 32 -4.74 1.04 7.73
CA ALA A 32 -4.42 2.41 8.12
C ALA A 32 -3.19 2.48 9.05
N ILE A 33 -3.16 1.65 10.09
CA ILE A 33 -2.02 1.56 11.02
C ILE A 33 -0.76 1.13 10.27
N PHE A 34 -0.87 0.14 9.36
CA PHE A 34 0.27 -0.34 8.60
C PHE A 34 0.84 0.73 7.65
N LEU A 35 -0.02 1.55 7.03
CA LEU A 35 0.42 2.67 6.19
C LEU A 35 1.09 3.76 7.02
N MET A 36 0.58 4.08 8.21
CA MET A 36 1.25 5.02 9.13
C MET A 36 2.63 4.52 9.54
N PHE A 37 2.75 3.22 9.82
CA PHE A 37 4.03 2.58 10.10
C PHE A 37 4.97 2.70 8.89
N LEU A 38 4.51 2.37 7.68
CA LEU A 38 5.35 2.44 6.47
C LEU A 38 5.82 3.85 6.15
N MET A 39 4.96 4.87 6.31
CA MET A 39 5.39 6.26 6.12
C MET A 39 6.41 6.69 7.17
N SER A 40 6.17 6.39 8.45
CA SER A 40 7.10 6.73 9.53
C SER A 40 8.44 6.00 9.39
N PHE A 41 8.39 4.70 9.10
CA PHE A 41 9.57 3.87 8.90
C PHE A 41 10.32 4.24 7.63
N GLY A 42 9.59 4.55 6.54
CA GLY A 42 10.16 5.06 5.29
C GLY A 42 10.93 6.35 5.50
N GLY A 43 10.30 7.34 6.14
CA GLY A 43 10.96 8.61 6.49
C GLY A 43 12.19 8.40 7.37
N PHE A 44 12.12 7.51 8.36
CA PHE A 44 13.28 7.14 9.20
C PHE A 44 14.43 6.51 8.39
N VAL A 45 14.12 5.59 7.47
CA VAL A 45 15.12 4.96 6.60
C VAL A 45 15.75 5.96 5.64
N PHE A 46 14.97 6.88 5.08
CA PHE A 46 15.53 7.96 4.24
C PHE A 46 16.41 8.91 5.05
N PHE A 47 16.02 9.23 6.28
CA PHE A 47 16.76 10.15 7.14
C PHE A 47 18.09 9.59 7.66
N LEU A 48 18.14 8.31 8.04
CA LEU A 48 19.34 7.70 8.66
C LEU A 48 20.11 6.76 7.73
N GLY A 49 19.44 6.14 6.77
CA GLY A 49 20.00 5.09 5.91
C GLY A 49 20.47 5.59 4.55
N VAL A 50 20.10 6.81 4.15
CA VAL A 50 20.43 7.38 2.84
C VAL A 50 21.13 8.70 3.03
N SER A 51 22.19 8.93 2.24
CA SER A 51 22.79 10.26 2.15
C SER A 51 21.71 11.28 1.73
N PRO A 52 21.58 12.43 2.40
CA PRO A 52 20.64 13.49 2.02
C PRO A 52 20.70 13.79 0.51
N HIS A 53 21.90 13.66 -0.06
CA HIS A 53 22.20 13.86 -1.48
C HIS A 53 21.43 12.98 -2.48
N LEU A 54 20.81 11.85 -2.07
CA LEU A 54 20.12 10.97 -3.02
C LEU A 54 19.04 11.71 -3.82
N PHE A 55 18.22 12.51 -3.13
CA PHE A 55 17.15 13.31 -3.75
C PHE A 55 17.55 14.77 -3.98
N TRP A 56 18.42 15.33 -3.14
CA TRP A 56 18.89 16.73 -3.27
C TRP A 56 19.70 16.98 -4.55
N ASP A 57 20.43 15.97 -5.03
CA ASP A 57 21.24 16.15 -6.24
C ASP A 57 20.48 15.81 -7.53
N VAL A 58 19.19 15.45 -7.45
CA VAL A 58 18.37 15.09 -8.62
C VAL A 58 17.97 16.39 -9.33
N PRO A 59 18.38 16.62 -10.59
CA PRO A 59 17.90 17.76 -11.37
C PRO A 59 16.38 17.70 -11.49
N SER A 60 15.73 18.84 -11.81
CA SER A 60 14.30 18.87 -12.10
C SER A 60 13.91 17.77 -13.10
N GLY A 61 13.16 16.76 -12.67
CA GLY A 61 12.76 15.62 -13.48
C GLY A 61 13.05 14.26 -12.84
N MET A 62 12.87 13.19 -13.62
CA MET A 62 13.13 11.83 -13.17
C MET A 62 14.65 11.56 -13.12
N PRO A 63 15.18 10.98 -12.03
CA PRO A 63 16.60 10.68 -11.92
C PRO A 63 17.04 9.63 -12.95
N THR A 64 18.32 9.64 -13.29
CA THR A 64 18.94 8.68 -14.23
C THR A 64 20.17 8.02 -13.62
N GLY A 65 20.67 6.97 -14.27
CA GLY A 65 21.89 6.27 -13.85
C GLY A 65 21.76 5.57 -12.50
N TRP A 66 22.83 5.64 -11.69
CA TRP A 66 22.91 4.92 -10.41
C TRP A 66 21.86 5.40 -9.38
N ARG A 67 21.48 6.68 -9.40
CA ARG A 67 20.47 7.22 -8.47
C ARG A 67 19.10 6.62 -8.74
N LEU A 68 18.73 6.46 -10.00
CA LEU A 68 17.49 5.78 -10.37
C LEU A 68 17.50 4.32 -9.90
N ALA A 69 18.64 3.62 -10.03
CA ALA A 69 18.76 2.25 -9.55
C ALA A 69 18.57 2.16 -8.03
N VAL A 70 19.10 3.11 -7.26
CA VAL A 70 18.93 3.19 -5.81
C VAL A 70 17.47 3.53 -5.43
N ILE A 71 16.83 4.49 -6.09
CA ILE A 71 15.42 4.82 -5.83
C ILE A 71 14.51 3.62 -6.11
N ARG A 72 14.75 2.91 -7.21
CA ARG A 72 14.04 1.67 -7.55
C ARG A 72 14.29 0.56 -6.55
N SER A 73 15.48 0.44 -5.98
CA SER A 73 15.75 -0.57 -4.94
C SER A 73 14.95 -0.29 -3.67
N TYR A 74 14.83 0.98 -3.25
CA TYR A 74 13.95 1.36 -2.15
C TYR A 74 12.48 1.08 -2.45
N LEU A 75 12.01 1.48 -3.64
CA LEU A 75 10.65 1.17 -4.08
C LEU A 75 10.35 -0.33 -3.97
N LEU A 76 11.24 -1.17 -4.46
CA LEU A 76 11.09 -2.63 -4.42
C LEU A 76 11.18 -3.17 -2.99
N ALA A 77 12.06 -2.65 -2.14
CA ALA A 77 12.21 -3.09 -0.76
C ALA A 77 10.95 -2.79 0.06
N PHE A 78 10.43 -1.56 0.00
CA PHE A 78 9.19 -1.18 0.67
C PHE A 78 7.98 -1.90 0.06
N GLY A 79 7.95 -2.05 -1.28
CA GLY A 79 6.94 -2.84 -1.97
C GLY A 79 6.92 -4.30 -1.54
N ALA A 80 8.08 -4.93 -1.37
CA ALA A 80 8.21 -6.30 -0.88
C ALA A 80 7.75 -6.44 0.57
N LEU A 81 8.14 -5.50 1.45
CA LEU A 81 7.66 -5.46 2.83
C LEU A 81 6.13 -5.34 2.89
N TYR A 82 5.57 -4.41 2.13
CA TYR A 82 4.13 -4.23 2.00
C TYR A 82 3.44 -5.51 1.52
N ALA A 83 3.92 -6.09 0.41
CA ALA A 83 3.39 -7.30 -0.19
C ALA A 83 3.41 -8.50 0.77
N LEU A 84 4.50 -8.66 1.53
CA LEU A 84 4.68 -9.73 2.51
C LEU A 84 3.67 -9.61 3.65
N VAL A 85 3.60 -8.43 4.29
CA VAL A 85 2.70 -8.19 5.43
C VAL A 85 1.25 -8.35 4.99
N TRP A 86 0.88 -7.81 3.83
CA TRP A 86 -0.47 -7.92 3.30
C TRP A 86 -0.83 -9.37 2.91
N CYS A 87 0.11 -10.13 2.35
CA CYS A 87 -0.10 -11.56 2.11
C CYS A 87 -0.33 -12.33 3.43
N GLY A 88 0.45 -12.01 4.47
CA GLY A 88 0.28 -12.57 5.81
C GLY A 88 -1.09 -12.26 6.40
N TYR A 89 -1.57 -11.02 6.24
CA TYR A 89 -2.92 -10.62 6.63
C TYR A 89 -4.00 -11.51 6.01
N TRP A 90 -3.94 -11.74 4.70
CA TRP A 90 -4.91 -12.62 4.03
C TRP A 90 -4.82 -14.09 4.47
N TRP A 91 -3.62 -14.57 4.76
CA TRP A 91 -3.43 -15.92 5.31
C TRP A 91 -4.10 -16.08 6.68
N ILE A 92 -3.89 -15.11 7.58
CA ILE A 92 -4.51 -15.12 8.92
C ILE A 92 -6.03 -15.04 8.79
N LEU A 93 -6.55 -14.10 8.01
CA LEU A 93 -7.99 -13.93 7.84
C LEU A 93 -8.66 -15.18 7.27
N ARG A 94 -7.99 -15.88 6.35
CA ARG A 94 -8.46 -17.15 5.80
C ARG A 94 -8.44 -18.27 6.84
N ALA A 95 -7.37 -18.36 7.65
CA ALA A 95 -7.24 -19.38 8.68
C ALA A 95 -8.35 -19.24 9.75
N LEU A 96 -8.74 -18.00 10.06
CA LEU A 96 -9.85 -17.69 10.97
C LEU A 96 -11.25 -17.98 10.39
N LYS A 97 -11.36 -18.24 9.07
CA LYS A 97 -12.62 -18.39 8.34
C LYS A 97 -12.76 -19.74 7.64
N ASP A 98 -12.29 -20.80 8.28
CA ASP A 98 -12.41 -22.19 7.81
C ASP A 98 -11.98 -22.37 6.34
N GLY A 99 -10.99 -21.58 5.90
CA GLY A 99 -10.42 -21.70 4.56
C GLY A 99 -11.10 -20.89 3.45
N LYS A 100 -12.18 -20.13 3.70
CA LYS A 100 -12.83 -19.25 2.70
C LYS A 100 -13.30 -17.93 3.29
N ILE A 101 -12.89 -16.82 2.67
CA ILE A 101 -13.33 -15.47 3.03
C ILE A 101 -14.59 -15.16 2.21
N ARG A 102 -15.77 -15.27 2.84
CA ARG A 102 -17.07 -15.07 2.15
C ARG A 102 -17.24 -13.65 1.61
N THR A 103 -16.79 -12.66 2.36
CA THR A 103 -16.93 -11.22 2.09
C THR A 103 -15.64 -10.61 1.54
N PHE A 104 -14.82 -11.39 0.82
CA PHE A 104 -13.50 -10.94 0.34
C PHE A 104 -13.52 -9.58 -0.40
N PRO A 105 -14.47 -9.32 -1.34
CA PRO A 105 -14.52 -8.01 -1.99
C PRO A 105 -14.73 -6.84 -1.02
N LEU A 106 -15.56 -7.02 0.02
CA LEU A 106 -15.78 -6.00 1.05
C LEU A 106 -14.51 -5.71 1.85
N HIS A 107 -13.73 -6.74 2.17
CA HIS A 107 -12.43 -6.57 2.83
C HIS A 107 -11.44 -5.78 1.97
N VAL A 108 -11.37 -6.11 0.68
CA VAL A 108 -10.51 -5.38 -0.27
C VAL A 108 -10.96 -3.94 -0.37
N LEU A 109 -12.25 -3.66 -0.54
CA LEU A 109 -12.78 -2.30 -0.59
C LEU A 109 -12.49 -1.52 0.69
N ALA A 110 -12.75 -2.11 1.86
CA ALA A 110 -12.50 -1.47 3.14
C ALA A 110 -11.01 -1.16 3.36
N ALA A 111 -10.13 -2.06 2.95
CA ALA A 111 -8.70 -1.84 2.98
C ALA A 111 -8.24 -0.86 1.89
N TRP A 112 -8.96 -0.71 0.77
CA TRP A 112 -8.60 0.25 -0.25
C TRP A 112 -8.87 1.70 0.19
N LEU A 113 -9.89 1.91 1.05
CA LEU A 113 -10.28 3.23 1.53
C LEU A 113 -9.12 4.02 2.16
N PRO A 114 -8.29 3.50 3.08
CA PRO A 114 -7.11 4.21 3.58
C PRO A 114 -6.14 4.66 2.49
N LEU A 115 -5.90 3.84 1.45
CA LEU A 115 -5.02 4.21 0.34
C LEU A 115 -5.65 5.34 -0.50
N LEU A 116 -6.93 5.22 -0.83
CA LEU A 116 -7.65 6.24 -1.58
C LEU A 116 -7.76 7.55 -0.80
N ALA A 117 -8.03 7.48 0.50
CA ALA A 117 -8.05 8.64 1.37
C ALA A 117 -6.67 9.31 1.45
N GLY A 118 -5.60 8.52 1.60
CA GLY A 118 -4.23 9.05 1.60
C GLY A 118 -3.89 9.76 0.29
N VAL A 119 -4.24 9.18 -0.85
CA VAL A 119 -4.01 9.77 -2.18
C VAL A 119 -4.88 11.00 -2.41
N TYR A 120 -6.17 10.96 -2.03
CA TYR A 120 -7.11 12.04 -2.31
C TYR A 120 -6.91 13.26 -1.40
N PHE A 121 -6.59 13.04 -0.13
CA PHE A 121 -6.38 14.11 0.84
C PHE A 121 -4.91 14.53 0.98
N ALA A 122 -3.99 13.90 0.25
CA ALA A 122 -2.61 14.35 0.21
C ALA A 122 -2.54 15.73 -0.46
N ASP A 123 -2.11 16.72 0.31
CA ASP A 123 -1.74 18.04 -0.19
C ASP A 123 -0.29 18.32 0.25
N PRO A 124 0.70 18.04 -0.62
CA PRO A 124 2.09 18.28 -0.29
C PRO A 124 2.34 19.78 -0.19
N VAL A 125 2.56 20.27 1.03
CA VAL A 125 2.92 21.68 1.30
C VAL A 125 4.32 21.74 1.87
N ASN A 126 5.16 22.60 1.28
CA ASN A 126 6.51 22.84 1.78
C ASN A 126 6.44 23.55 3.14
N ASN A 127 7.12 23.01 4.15
CA ASN A 127 7.24 23.65 5.46
C ASN A 127 8.54 24.48 5.51
N PRO A 128 8.46 25.81 5.41
CA PRO A 128 9.65 26.66 5.41
C PRO A 128 10.41 26.66 6.75
N ASN A 129 9.75 26.21 7.83
CA ASN A 129 10.34 26.15 9.18
C ASN A 129 11.03 24.81 9.46
N ALA A 130 11.04 23.87 8.51
CA ALA A 130 11.72 22.60 8.69
C ALA A 130 13.25 22.81 8.74
N MET A 131 13.92 22.18 9.70
CA MET A 131 15.39 22.26 9.84
C MET A 131 16.12 21.70 8.61
N ILE A 132 15.54 20.67 7.99
CA ILE A 132 15.99 20.12 6.70
C ILE A 132 14.77 20.17 5.78
N PRO A 133 14.81 20.98 4.69
CA PRO A 133 13.74 20.98 3.71
C PRO A 133 13.62 19.62 3.03
N THR A 134 12.43 19.28 2.55
CA THR A 134 12.25 18.09 1.71
C THR A 134 12.48 18.47 0.25
N PRO A 135 13.38 17.79 -0.50
CA PRO A 135 13.58 18.09 -1.91
C PRO A 135 12.38 17.66 -2.74
N VAL A 136 12.11 18.39 -3.83
CA VAL A 136 10.98 18.11 -4.74
C VAL A 136 10.97 16.66 -5.27
N ALA A 137 12.15 16.08 -5.50
CA ALA A 137 12.28 14.71 -5.99
C ALA A 137 11.80 13.66 -4.98
N GLU A 138 11.99 13.89 -3.68
CA GLU A 138 11.55 12.98 -2.62
C GLU A 138 10.03 12.99 -2.48
N ILE A 139 9.42 14.18 -2.51
CA ILE A 139 7.95 14.32 -2.51
C ILE A 139 7.35 13.69 -3.76
N THR A 140 7.94 13.95 -4.93
CA THR A 140 7.48 13.35 -6.20
C THR A 140 7.56 11.83 -6.15
N PHE A 141 8.65 11.28 -5.64
CA PHE A 141 8.80 9.84 -5.40
C PHE A 141 7.73 9.28 -4.45
N THR A 142 7.48 9.98 -3.34
CA THR A 142 6.50 9.56 -2.33
C THR A 142 5.09 9.52 -2.90
N MET A 143 4.68 10.59 -3.59
CA MET A 143 3.34 10.72 -4.16
C MET A 143 3.13 9.76 -5.34
N SER A 144 4.12 9.60 -6.22
CA SER A 144 4.04 8.62 -7.31
C SER A 144 3.96 7.18 -6.79
N THR A 145 4.72 6.85 -5.74
CA THR A 145 4.64 5.54 -5.10
C THR A 145 3.28 5.31 -4.47
N ALA A 146 2.70 6.30 -3.78
CA ALA A 146 1.37 6.20 -3.19
C ALA A 146 0.27 5.95 -4.24
N LEU A 147 0.28 6.71 -5.35
CA LEU A 147 -0.62 6.52 -6.48
C LEU A 147 -0.51 5.12 -7.09
N MET A 148 0.72 4.64 -7.27
CA MET A 148 1.00 3.32 -7.80
C MET A 148 0.52 2.20 -6.85
N THR A 149 0.79 2.32 -5.55
CA THR A 149 0.30 1.38 -4.54
C THR A 149 -1.23 1.34 -4.51
N ALA A 150 -1.89 2.50 -4.52
CA ALA A 150 -3.35 2.59 -4.56
C ALA A 150 -3.93 1.92 -5.81
N SER A 151 -3.25 2.05 -6.96
CA SER A 151 -3.67 1.47 -8.24
C SER A 151 -3.49 -0.05 -8.28
N LEU A 152 -2.35 -0.56 -7.80
CA LEU A 152 -1.99 -1.99 -7.88
C LEU A 152 -2.63 -2.84 -6.77
N PHE A 153 -3.00 -2.23 -5.65
CA PHE A 153 -3.55 -2.89 -4.48
C PHE A 153 -4.70 -3.88 -4.74
N PRO A 154 -5.79 -3.52 -5.45
CA PRO A 154 -6.91 -4.43 -5.67
C PRO A 154 -6.49 -5.65 -6.50
N PHE A 155 -5.62 -5.44 -7.50
CA PHE A 155 -5.10 -6.51 -8.35
C PHE A 155 -4.19 -7.46 -7.57
N TYR A 156 -3.31 -6.91 -6.72
CA TYR A 156 -2.45 -7.71 -5.86
C TYR A 156 -3.28 -8.58 -4.91
N SER A 157 -4.25 -7.96 -4.23
CA SER A 157 -5.12 -8.66 -3.28
C SER A 157 -5.91 -9.78 -3.96
N ALA A 158 -6.50 -9.51 -5.13
CA ALA A 158 -7.22 -10.51 -5.91
C ALA A 158 -6.30 -11.67 -6.34
N ALA A 159 -5.10 -11.36 -6.84
CA ALA A 159 -4.15 -12.36 -7.29
C ALA A 159 -3.65 -13.25 -6.14
N VAL A 160 -3.34 -12.68 -4.97
CA VAL A 160 -2.99 -13.45 -3.76
C VAL A 160 -4.15 -14.38 -3.38
N TYR A 161 -5.38 -13.87 -3.35
CA TYR A 161 -6.53 -14.67 -2.95
C TYR A 161 -6.79 -15.86 -3.90
N TRP A 162 -6.67 -15.64 -5.21
CA TRP A 162 -6.98 -16.65 -6.22
C TRP A 162 -5.83 -17.63 -6.46
N LEU A 163 -4.59 -17.14 -6.55
CA LEU A 163 -3.45 -17.95 -6.98
C LEU A 163 -2.69 -18.61 -5.84
N VAL A 164 -2.61 -17.93 -4.68
CA VAL A 164 -1.83 -18.39 -3.51
C VAL A 164 -2.75 -19.04 -2.48
N LEU A 165 -3.90 -18.41 -2.24
CA LEU A 165 -4.89 -18.87 -1.27
C LEU A 165 -5.93 -19.83 -1.84
N SER A 166 -5.79 -20.38 -3.05
CA SER A 166 -6.71 -21.45 -3.48
C SER A 166 -6.48 -22.75 -2.66
N PRO A 167 -7.57 -23.43 -2.20
CA PRO A 167 -7.49 -24.66 -1.41
C PRO A 167 -6.95 -25.86 -2.19
N SER A 168 -7.04 -25.86 -3.53
CA SER A 168 -6.68 -27.02 -4.38
C SER A 168 -5.17 -27.22 -4.58
N ILE A 169 -4.33 -26.33 -4.06
CA ILE A 169 -2.90 -26.28 -4.40
C ILE A 169 -2.04 -26.90 -3.29
N ARG A 170 -1.13 -27.80 -3.67
CA ARG A 170 -0.11 -28.37 -2.75
C ARG A 170 0.85 -27.27 -2.25
N ARG A 171 1.25 -27.34 -0.97
CA ARG A 171 2.16 -26.36 -0.31
C ARG A 171 3.39 -25.92 -1.13
N PRO A 172 4.21 -26.81 -1.73
CA PRO A 172 5.40 -26.37 -2.48
C PRO A 172 5.07 -25.54 -3.72
N ARG A 173 3.93 -25.78 -4.37
CA ARG A 173 3.47 -24.98 -5.53
C ARG A 173 2.96 -23.60 -5.12
N LYS A 174 2.58 -23.39 -3.85
CA LYS A 174 2.13 -22.08 -3.35
C LYS A 174 3.30 -21.09 -3.24
N ILE A 175 4.47 -21.55 -2.78
CA ILE A 175 5.66 -20.72 -2.67
C ILE A 175 6.12 -20.25 -4.05
N GLY A 176 6.21 -21.17 -5.03
CA GLY A 176 6.57 -20.80 -6.40
C GLY A 176 5.60 -19.81 -7.04
N ARG A 177 4.29 -19.96 -6.81
CA ARG A 177 3.27 -19.01 -7.28
C ARG A 177 3.38 -17.65 -6.60
N LEU A 178 3.65 -17.61 -5.29
CA LEU A 178 3.84 -16.37 -4.54
C LEU A 178 5.07 -15.62 -5.05
N LEU A 179 6.19 -16.32 -5.25
CA LEU A 179 7.40 -15.72 -5.82
C LEU A 179 7.16 -15.20 -7.24
N GLY A 180 6.50 -15.99 -8.09
CA GLY A 180 6.13 -15.55 -9.44
C GLY A 180 5.22 -14.31 -9.43
N LEU A 181 4.27 -14.26 -8.49
CA LEU A 181 3.41 -13.10 -8.30
C LEU A 181 4.21 -11.86 -7.86
N TRP A 182 5.13 -12.01 -6.90
CA TRP A 182 5.98 -10.91 -6.45
C TRP A 182 6.91 -10.40 -7.55
N ILE A 183 7.49 -11.30 -8.36
CA ILE A 183 8.30 -10.91 -9.52
C ILE A 183 7.45 -10.13 -10.52
N LEU A 184 6.23 -10.60 -10.80
CA LEU A 184 5.31 -9.92 -11.72
C LEU A 184 4.92 -8.53 -11.22
N PHE A 185 4.58 -8.39 -9.93
CA PHE A 185 4.25 -7.09 -9.34
C PHE A 185 5.48 -6.17 -9.23
N ALA A 186 6.66 -6.70 -8.93
CA ALA A 186 7.90 -5.94 -8.97
C ALA A 186 8.18 -5.39 -10.37
N ALA A 187 8.03 -6.22 -11.40
CA ALA A 187 8.16 -5.78 -12.79
C ALA A 187 7.11 -4.72 -13.16
N ALA A 188 5.85 -4.90 -12.73
CA ALA A 188 4.79 -3.91 -12.93
C ALA A 188 5.12 -2.57 -12.25
N CYS A 189 5.61 -2.60 -11.00
CA CYS A 189 6.04 -1.39 -10.31
C CYS A 189 7.16 -0.65 -11.05
N LEU A 190 8.20 -1.38 -11.51
CA LEU A 190 9.30 -0.77 -12.27
C LEU A 190 8.85 -0.19 -13.61
N PHE A 191 7.87 -0.83 -14.26
CA PHE A 191 7.32 -0.36 -15.52
C PHE A 191 6.42 0.87 -15.35
N LEU A 192 5.62 0.91 -14.27
CA LEU A 192 4.67 1.99 -14.00
C LEU A 192 5.30 3.19 -13.28
N GLU A 193 6.43 3.01 -12.61
CA GLU A 193 7.12 4.07 -11.87
C GLU A 193 7.34 5.35 -12.71
N PRO A 194 7.89 5.31 -13.94
CA PRO A 194 8.04 6.51 -14.77
C PRO A 194 6.71 7.20 -15.06
N TYR A 195 5.65 6.44 -15.31
CA TYR A 195 4.33 6.98 -15.59
C TYR A 195 3.76 7.74 -14.39
N PHE A 196 3.80 7.12 -13.20
CA PHE A 196 3.33 7.77 -11.98
C PHE A 196 4.22 8.93 -11.54
N TRP A 197 5.52 8.88 -11.83
CA TRP A 197 6.44 10.00 -11.58
C TRP A 197 6.01 11.26 -12.32
N HIS A 198 5.61 11.13 -13.59
CA HIS A 198 5.14 12.26 -14.39
C HIS A 198 3.69 12.65 -14.10
N LEU A 199 2.86 11.71 -13.63
CA LEU A 199 1.48 11.96 -13.26
C LEU A 199 1.35 12.68 -11.91
N ALA A 200 2.24 12.41 -10.94
CA ALA A 200 2.11 12.97 -9.60
C ALA A 200 2.10 14.51 -9.58
N PRO A 201 2.99 15.24 -10.30
CA PRO A 201 2.96 16.71 -10.33
C PRO A 201 1.72 17.30 -10.99
N SER A 202 1.01 16.58 -11.86
CA SER A 202 -0.24 17.07 -12.47
C SER A 202 -1.47 16.86 -11.59
N ILE A 203 -1.40 15.95 -10.63
CA ILE A 203 -2.45 15.73 -9.62
C ILE A 203 -2.19 16.61 -8.39
N TYR A 204 -0.93 16.76 -8.00
CA TYR A 204 -0.51 17.47 -6.79
C TYR A 204 0.31 18.71 -7.15
N GLU A 205 -0.37 19.83 -7.40
CA GLU A 205 0.28 21.10 -7.78
C GLU A 205 1.25 21.62 -6.69
N GLY A 206 0.96 21.30 -5.42
CA GLY A 206 1.80 21.68 -4.27
C GLY A 206 3.25 21.16 -4.33
N ILE A 207 3.52 20.12 -5.14
CA ILE A 207 4.88 19.61 -5.38
C ILE A 207 5.79 20.71 -5.95
N ALA A 208 5.28 21.62 -6.78
CA ALA A 208 6.06 22.70 -7.36
C ALA A 208 6.60 23.70 -6.32
N GLY A 209 6.03 23.74 -5.10
CA GLY A 209 6.46 24.60 -4.00
C GLY A 209 7.70 24.11 -3.24
N PHE A 210 8.20 22.91 -3.56
CA PHE A 210 9.37 22.32 -2.90
C PHE A 210 10.68 22.71 -3.58
N PRO A 211 11.79 22.82 -2.81
CA PRO A 211 13.08 23.18 -3.36
C PRO A 211 13.61 22.12 -4.34
N THR A 212 14.16 22.60 -5.44
CA THR A 212 14.85 21.78 -6.44
C THR A 212 16.35 21.60 -6.12
N ARG A 213 16.91 22.49 -5.28
CA ARG A 213 18.30 22.55 -4.80
C ARG A 213 18.39 23.33 -3.51
#